data_AF-A0A524JKE7-F1
#
_entry.id   AF-A0A524JKE7-F1
#
_cell.length_a   1.000
_cell.length_b   1.000
_cell.length_c   1.000
_cell.angle_alpha   90.00
_cell.angle_beta   90.00
_cell.angle_gamma   90.00
#
_symmetry.space_group_name_H-M   'P 1'
#
loop_
_entity.id
_entity.type
_entity.pdbx_description
1 polymer ?
#
loop_
_entity_poly.entity_id
_entity_poly.type
_entity_poly.pdbx_seq_one_letter_code
_entity_poly.pdbx_strand_id
1 'polypeptide(L)'
;MKRINTNNDKAFTIFESPYRPFFILAAISSLFYMTIWTLFYTFKLPLNFENISPTMWHAHEMLFGYTMAVVAGFLLTVEKYWLGKNIDRKSIL
;
A
#
# COMPACT_ATOMS: atom_id res chain seq x y z
N MET A 1 -34.94 26.59 5.56
CA MET A 1 -33.52 26.97 5.72
C MET A 1 -32.84 25.97 6.65
N LYS A 2 -32.25 24.91 6.11
CA LYS A 2 -31.68 23.79 6.90
C LYS A 2 -30.23 24.14 7.23
N ARG A 3 -29.93 24.49 8.48
CA ARG A 3 -28.55 24.70 8.96
C ARG A 3 -27.81 23.37 8.89
N ILE A 4 -26.91 23.23 7.93
CA ILE A 4 -25.89 22.19 7.91
C ILE A 4 -24.90 22.51 9.03
N ASN A 5 -25.05 21.82 10.16
CA ASN A 5 -24.15 21.92 11.29
C ASN A 5 -22.95 21.02 11.01
N THR A 6 -21.87 21.59 10.47
CA THR A 6 -20.63 20.86 10.17
C THR A 6 -19.76 20.76 11.42
N ASN A 7 -20.30 20.19 12.50
CA ASN A 7 -19.46 19.61 13.55
C ASN A 7 -19.04 18.23 13.03
N ASN A 8 -18.15 18.22 12.05
CA ASN A 8 -17.61 16.98 11.52
C ASN A 8 -16.26 16.74 12.20
N ASP A 9 -16.34 15.88 13.20
CA ASP A 9 -15.26 15.17 13.84
C ASP A 9 -14.16 14.87 12.82
N LYS A 10 -13.03 15.61 12.91
CA LYS A 10 -11.82 15.31 12.12
C LYS A 10 -11.13 14.05 12.63
N ALA A 11 -11.88 13.06 13.09
CA ALA A 11 -11.39 11.84 13.69
C ALA A 11 -10.93 10.90 12.56
N PHE A 12 -9.69 11.10 12.13
CA PHE A 12 -8.91 10.15 11.33
C PHE A 12 -9.39 9.91 9.87
N THR A 13 -9.41 10.96 9.05
CA THR A 13 -9.47 10.90 7.57
C THR A 13 -8.38 10.00 6.92
N ILE A 14 -7.38 9.56 7.68
CA ILE A 14 -6.34 8.62 7.24
C ILE A 14 -6.94 7.24 6.84
N PHE A 15 -8.09 6.86 7.43
CA PHE A 15 -8.76 5.58 7.17
C PHE A 15 -10.02 5.67 6.29
N GLU A 16 -10.47 6.87 5.92
CA GLU A 16 -11.66 7.07 5.07
C GLU A 16 -11.49 6.57 3.62
N SER A 17 -10.28 6.15 3.26
CA SER A 17 -9.97 5.72 1.92
C SER A 17 -8.97 4.56 1.91
N PRO A 18 -9.40 3.36 1.49
CA PRO A 18 -8.58 2.15 1.56
C PRO A 18 -7.27 2.25 0.76
N TYR A 19 -7.17 3.18 -0.20
CA TYR A 19 -5.94 3.44 -0.95
C TYR A 19 -4.80 3.98 -0.07
N ARG A 20 -5.08 4.83 0.92
CA ARG A 20 -4.02 5.52 1.71
C ARG A 20 -3.22 4.59 2.62
N PRO A 21 -3.83 3.75 3.47
CA PRO A 21 -3.08 2.88 4.38
C PRO A 21 -2.28 1.82 3.64
N PHE A 22 -2.73 1.31 2.49
CA PHE A 22 -1.98 0.32 1.72
C PHE A 22 -0.70 0.89 1.08
N PHE A 23 -0.73 2.14 0.60
CA PHE A 23 0.48 2.81 0.13
C PHE A 23 1.48 3.06 1.27
N ILE A 24 1.00 3.37 2.47
CA ILE A 24 1.85 3.50 3.66
C ILE A 24 2.46 2.14 4.02
N LEU A 25 1.67 1.07 3.96
CA LEU A 25 2.16 -0.30 4.22
C LEU A 25 3.25 -0.71 3.21
N ALA A 26 3.08 -0.37 1.93
CA ALA A 26 4.08 -0.60 0.88
C ALA A 26 5.37 0.21 1.10
N ALA A 27 5.25 1.45 1.60
CA ALA A 27 6.40 2.28 1.95
C ALA A 27 7.15 1.71 3.16
N ILE A 28 6.44 1.28 4.20
CA ILE A 28 7.02 0.65 5.39
C ILE A 28 7.71 -0.66 5.02
N SER A 29 7.06 -1.51 4.21
CA SER A 29 7.67 -2.77 3.77
C SER A 29 8.96 -2.52 2.98
N SER A 30 8.98 -1.52 2.09
CA SER A 30 10.18 -1.13 1.34
C SER A 30 11.33 -0.72 2.27
N LEU A 31 11.05 0.16 3.25
CA LEU A 31 12.05 0.55 4.24
C LEU A 31 12.57 -0.65 5.04
N PHE A 32 11.66 -1.55 5.47
CA PHE A 32 12.02 -2.70 6.29
C PHE A 32 12.97 -3.64 5.55
N TYR A 33 12.64 -3.98 4.31
CA TYR A 33 13.49 -4.86 3.49
C TYR A 33 14.82 -4.21 3.09
N MET A 34 14.82 -2.92 2.75
CA MET A 34 16.06 -2.20 2.45
C MET A 34 16.98 -2.12 3.67
N THR A 35 16.40 -1.91 4.86
CA THR A 35 17.16 -1.87 6.12
C THR A 35 17.78 -3.23 6.42
N ILE A 36 16.98 -4.29 6.34
CA ILE A 36 17.42 -5.68 6.56
C ILE A 36 18.55 -6.04 5.60
N TRP A 37 18.38 -5.79 4.30
CA TRP A 37 19.38 -6.11 3.30
C TRP A 37 20.67 -5.31 3.47
N THR A 38 20.57 -4.01 3.75
CA THR A 38 21.73 -3.14 4.00
C THR A 38 22.51 -3.61 5.22
N LEU A 39 21.82 -4.03 6.29
CA LEU A 39 22.45 -4.58 7.48
C LEU A 39 23.18 -5.88 7.16
N PHE A 40 22.56 -6.78 6.39
CA PHE A 40 23.19 -8.01 5.94
C PHE A 40 24.47 -7.77 5.12
N TYR A 41 24.40 -6.86 4.15
CA TYR A 41 25.54 -6.54 3.29
C TYR A 41 26.67 -5.85 4.07
N THR A 42 26.33 -4.94 4.99
CA THR A 42 27.31 -4.15 5.76
C THR A 42 28.03 -5.00 6.81
N PHE A 43 27.28 -5.83 7.54
CA PHE A 43 27.85 -6.63 8.64
C PHE A 43 28.40 -7.99 8.18
N LYS A 44 28.28 -8.33 6.88
CA LYS A 44 28.65 -9.65 6.32
C LYS A 44 28.17 -10.80 7.19
N LEU A 45 26.94 -10.69 7.72
CA LEU A 45 26.39 -11.71 8.59
C LEU A 45 26.38 -13.05 7.83
N PRO A 46 26.91 -14.14 8.40
CA PRO A 46 26.86 -15.46 7.79
C PRO A 46 25.40 -15.92 7.83
N LEU A 47 24.68 -15.59 6.76
CA LEU A 47 23.39 -16.17 6.47
C LEU A 47 23.62 -17.62 6.07
N ASN A 48 23.63 -18.51 7.07
CA ASN A 48 23.66 -19.96 6.89
C ASN A 48 22.31 -20.43 6.34
N PHE A 49 21.98 -20.01 5.13
CA PHE A 49 20.91 -20.61 4.35
C PHE A 49 21.51 -21.84 3.66
N GLU A 50 21.34 -23.01 4.28
CA GLU A 50 21.95 -24.27 3.79
C GLU A 50 21.54 -24.63 2.35
N ASN A 51 20.37 -24.15 1.89
CA ASN A 51 19.81 -24.51 0.57
C ASN A 51 19.39 -23.31 -0.31
N ILE A 52 19.61 -22.07 0.12
CA ILE A 52 19.10 -20.89 -0.61
C ILE A 52 20.18 -19.81 -0.66
N SER A 53 20.48 -19.29 -1.86
CA SER A 53 21.43 -18.17 -1.95
C SER A 53 20.83 -16.90 -1.31
N PRO A 54 21.62 -16.08 -0.60
CA PRO A 54 21.13 -14.84 0.01
C PRO A 54 20.45 -13.88 -1.00
N THR A 55 20.93 -13.87 -2.25
CA THR A 55 20.32 -13.13 -3.36
C THR A 55 18.96 -13.69 -3.78
N MET A 56 18.77 -15.00 -3.77
CA MET A 56 17.47 -15.62 -4.07
C MET A 56 16.45 -15.29 -2.97
N TRP A 57 16.87 -15.30 -1.71
CA TRP A 57 16.01 -14.86 -0.60
C TRP A 57 15.59 -13.40 -0.74
N HIS A 58 16.54 -12.50 -1.03
CA HIS A 58 16.25 -11.09 -1.27
C HIS A 58 15.26 -10.88 -2.43
N ALA A 59 15.41 -11.63 -3.52
CA ALA A 59 14.50 -11.57 -4.66
C ALA A 59 13.07 -12.00 -4.29
N HIS A 60 12.92 -13.06 -3.49
CA HIS A 60 11.61 -13.49 -2.98
C HIS A 60 10.95 -12.41 -2.11
N GLU A 61 11.73 -11.75 -1.25
CA GLU A 61 11.22 -10.70 -0.38
C GLU A 61 10.71 -9.47 -1.15
N MET A 62 11.39 -9.07 -2.23
CA MET A 62 10.94 -7.99 -3.12
C MET A 62 9.70 -8.38 -3.93
N LEU A 63 9.63 -9.63 -4.38
CA LEU A 63 8.53 -10.12 -5.22
C LEU A 63 7.25 -10.38 -4.41
N PHE A 64 7.35 -10.99 -3.22
CA PHE A 64 6.18 -11.33 -2.42
C PHE A 64 5.83 -10.29 -1.37
N GLY A 65 6.81 -9.57 -0.83
CA GLY A 65 6.56 -8.53 0.16
C GLY A 65 6.19 -7.20 -0.49
N TYR A 66 7.16 -6.58 -1.15
CA TYR A 66 6.99 -5.24 -1.73
C TYR A 66 5.98 -5.22 -2.89
N THR A 67 6.13 -6.12 -3.87
CA THR A 67 5.28 -6.09 -5.07
C THR A 67 3.81 -6.38 -4.73
N MET A 68 3.53 -7.33 -3.82
CA MET A 68 2.16 -7.61 -3.39
C MET A 68 1.52 -6.42 -2.64
N ALA A 69 2.29 -5.70 -1.82
CA ALA A 69 1.79 -4.49 -1.15
C ALA A 69 1.42 -3.38 -2.16
N VAL A 70 2.22 -3.20 -3.21
CA VAL A 70 1.94 -2.26 -4.30
C VAL A 70 0.71 -2.68 -5.11
N VAL A 71 0.63 -3.96 -5.49
CA VAL A 71 -0.51 -4.51 -6.24
C VAL A 71 -1.81 -4.36 -5.46
N ALA A 72 -1.81 -4.67 -4.16
CA ALA A 72 -2.99 -4.51 -3.30
C ALA A 72 -3.44 -3.03 -3.23
N GLY A 73 -2.51 -2.08 -3.08
CA GLY A 73 -2.83 -0.64 -3.10
C GLY A 73 -3.39 -0.17 -4.45
N PHE A 74 -2.86 -0.70 -5.55
CA PHE A 74 -3.35 -0.36 -6.89
C PHE A 74 -4.77 -0.91 -7.14
N LEU A 75 -5.03 -2.17 -6.77
CA LEU A 75 -6.35 -2.80 -6.92
C LEU A 75 -7.44 -2.06 -6.14
N LEU A 76 -7.15 -1.67 -4.89
CA LEU A 76 -8.08 -0.88 -4.04
C LEU A 76 -8.33 0.54 -4.58
N THR A 77 -7.43 1.06 -5.42
CA THR A 77 -7.61 2.35 -6.10
C THR A 77 -8.56 2.21 -7.30
N VAL A 78 -8.45 1.10 -8.04
CA VAL A 78 -9.27 0.81 -9.23
C VAL A 78 -10.73 0.53 -8.87
N GLU A 79 -11.01 -0.04 -7.69
CA GLU A 79 -12.38 -0.34 -7.24
C GLU A 79 -13.31 0.88 -7.25
N LYS A 80 -12.78 2.08 -6.92
CA LYS A 80 -13.57 3.33 -6.93
C LYS A 80 -14.01 3.78 -8.33
N TYR A 81 -13.35 3.31 -9.39
CA TYR A 81 -13.69 3.67 -10.77
C TYR A 81 -14.79 2.76 -11.36
N TRP A 82 -14.98 1.55 -10.84
CA TRP A 82 -15.95 0.59 -11.39
C TRP A 82 -17.41 0.90 -11.05
N LEU A 83 -17.68 1.69 -10.01
CA LEU A 83 -19.04 1.99 -9.56
C LEU A 83 -19.76 3.11 -10.31
N GLY A 84 -19.33 3.43 -11.55
CA GLY A 84 -20.15 4.16 -12.52
C GLY A 84 -20.77 5.44 -11.96
N LYS A 85 -20.02 6.55 -12.01
CA LYS A 85 -20.58 7.90 -11.84
C LYS A 85 -21.94 7.95 -12.56
N ASN A 86 -23.02 7.95 -11.77
CA ASN A 86 -24.39 7.95 -12.28
C ASN A 86 -24.47 9.06 -13.33
N ILE A 87 -24.68 8.66 -14.59
CA ILE A 87 -24.97 9.59 -15.66
C ILE A 87 -26.31 10.20 -15.26
N ASP A 88 -26.27 11.36 -14.62
CA ASP A 88 -27.47 12.09 -14.25
C ASP A 88 -28.13 12.55 -15.55
N ARG A 89 -29.14 11.78 -15.98
CA ARG A 89 -29.91 11.99 -17.21
C ARG A 89 -30.76 13.27 -17.17
N LYS A 90 -30.59 14.14 -16.18
CA LYS A 90 -31.31 15.42 -16.04
C LYS A 90 -30.68 16.61 -16.75
N SER A 91 -29.50 16.49 -17.36
CA SER A 91 -28.89 17.61 -18.11
C SER A 91 -29.25 17.67 -19.59
N ILE A 92 -30.11 16.76 -20.09
CA ILE A 92 -30.50 16.65 -21.51
C ILE A 92 -31.99 17.01 -21.74
N LEU A 93 -32.68 17.56 -20.73
CA LEU A 93 -34.05 18.09 -20.83
C LEU A 93 -34.12 19.46 -20.16
#